data_AF-A0A1S3A4T2-F1
#
_entry.id   AF-A0A1S3A4T2-F1
#
_cell.length_a   1.000
_cell.length_b   1.000
_cell.length_c   1.000
_cell.angle_alpha   90.00
_cell.angle_beta   90.00
_cell.angle_gamma   90.00
#
_symmetry.space_group_name_H-M   'P 1'
#
loop_
_entity.id
_entity.type
_entity.pdbx_description
1 polymer ?
#
loop_
_entity_poly.entity_id
_entity_poly.type
_entity_poly.pdbx_seq_one_letter_code
_entity_poly.pdbx_strand_id
1 'polypeptide(L)'
;MRDRLPDLTACRKDDDGDIVVAVEKDHSLDDFFHQVEGIRRGIANIAQCVEDVKKSHSIILSAPNPEGKIKEELEDLNKEIKKTASKVRAKLKSIEQSCSQDEGAWASADLRIRRTQHAVLSRKFVEVMTTYSEVQAVFRERSKGRIQRQLEINHEKQRLRLPLGTSSLKSVRAQGSHWQAGRAGARAPGQQPVPVSSCSCPPTKKWVIVVVSVVLVALLALIIGLSAGK
;
A
#
# COMPACT_ATOMS: atom_id res chain seq x y z
N MET A 1 -46.97 2.07 -9.24
CA MET A 1 -47.27 2.96 -10.39
C MET A 1 -48.13 2.15 -11.36
N ARG A 2 -49.27 2.67 -11.83
CA ARG A 2 -50.09 1.94 -12.83
C ARG A 2 -49.45 2.11 -14.20
N ASP A 3 -49.30 1.02 -14.94
CA ASP A 3 -48.75 1.02 -16.28
C ASP A 3 -49.71 1.76 -17.23
N ARG A 4 -49.17 2.74 -17.97
CA ARG A 4 -49.89 3.58 -18.95
C ARG A 4 -49.44 3.35 -20.38
N LEU A 5 -48.60 2.33 -20.60
CA LEU A 5 -48.22 1.87 -21.92
C LEU A 5 -49.41 1.64 -22.89
N PRO A 6 -50.58 1.10 -22.47
CA PRO A 6 -51.71 0.91 -23.38
C PRO A 6 -52.35 2.22 -23.88
N ASP A 7 -52.27 3.33 -23.12
CA ASP A 7 -52.82 4.63 -23.53
C ASP A 7 -52.04 5.22 -24.73
N LEU A 8 -50.73 4.89 -24.83
CA LEU A 8 -49.87 5.33 -25.93
C LEU A 8 -50.14 4.55 -27.22
N THR A 9 -50.55 3.29 -27.11
CA THR A 9 -50.89 2.46 -28.27
C THR A 9 -52.19 2.90 -28.94
N ALA A 10 -53.15 3.42 -28.17
CA ALA A 10 -54.45 3.87 -28.68
C ALA A 10 -54.40 5.16 -29.53
N CYS A 11 -53.32 5.96 -29.43
CA CYS A 11 -53.15 7.20 -30.19
C CYS A 11 -52.31 7.04 -31.47
N ARG A 12 -51.78 5.85 -31.77
CA ARG A 12 -50.98 5.61 -32.98
C ARG A 12 -51.91 5.46 -34.19
N LYS A 13 -52.42 6.58 -34.69
CA LYS A 13 -52.97 6.68 -36.04
C LYS A 13 -51.83 6.66 -37.04
N ASP A 14 -52.03 5.92 -38.11
CA ASP A 14 -51.05 5.55 -39.12
C ASP A 14 -50.43 6.78 -39.82
N ASP A 15 -49.22 7.17 -39.40
CA ASP A 15 -48.31 8.00 -40.19
C ASP A 15 -46.92 7.35 -40.06
N ASP A 16 -46.75 6.26 -40.81
CA ASP A 16 -45.52 5.47 -40.88
C ASP A 16 -44.55 6.14 -41.87
N GLY A 17 -44.08 7.33 -41.49
CA GLY A 17 -42.88 7.91 -42.09
C GLY A 17 -41.68 7.16 -41.53
N ASP A 18 -41.14 6.21 -42.30
CA ASP A 18 -39.92 5.47 -41.99
C ASP A 18 -38.74 6.45 -41.87
N ILE A 19 -38.52 6.97 -40.66
CA ILE A 19 -37.32 7.72 -40.33
C ILE A 19 -36.20 6.71 -40.25
N VAL A 20 -35.55 6.47 -41.40
CA VAL A 20 -34.30 5.73 -41.48
C VAL A 20 -33.23 6.55 -40.78
N VAL A 21 -33.10 6.35 -39.47
CA VAL A 21 -31.96 6.81 -38.70
C VAL A 21 -30.77 6.02 -39.24
N ALA A 22 -29.97 6.65 -40.09
CA ALA A 22 -28.67 6.14 -40.47
C ALA A 22 -27.83 6.03 -39.19
N VAL A 23 -27.78 4.83 -38.62
CA VAL A 23 -26.83 4.48 -37.56
C VAL A 23 -25.47 4.43 -38.23
N GLU A 24 -24.83 5.58 -38.35
CA GLU A 24 -23.42 5.64 -38.71
C GLU A 24 -22.65 4.76 -37.73
N LYS A 25 -21.89 3.84 -38.29
CA LYS A 25 -21.32 2.70 -37.59
C LYS A 25 -20.33 3.20 -36.52
N ASP A 26 -20.76 3.10 -35.27
CA ASP A 26 -20.13 3.50 -33.99
C ASP A 26 -18.78 2.79 -33.68
N HIS A 27 -17.88 2.67 -34.65
CA HIS A 27 -16.57 2.03 -34.44
C HIS A 27 -15.73 2.75 -33.37
N SER A 28 -15.92 4.07 -33.19
CA SER A 28 -15.26 4.86 -32.13
C SER A 28 -15.75 4.50 -30.72
N LEU A 29 -17.01 4.08 -30.57
CA LEU A 29 -17.60 3.71 -29.29
C LEU A 29 -17.29 2.26 -28.92
N ASP A 30 -17.19 1.36 -29.89
CA ASP A 30 -16.83 -0.05 -29.64
C ASP A 30 -15.43 -0.19 -29.03
N ASP A 31 -14.44 0.53 -29.55
CA ASP A 31 -13.08 0.58 -28.97
C ASP A 31 -13.09 1.16 -27.56
N PHE A 32 -13.95 2.14 -27.29
CA PHE A 32 -14.11 2.72 -25.97
C PHE A 32 -14.73 1.70 -24.99
N PHE A 33 -15.76 0.96 -25.39
CA PHE A 33 -16.35 -0.09 -24.56
C PHE A 33 -15.37 -1.23 -24.30
N HIS A 34 -14.57 -1.64 -25.29
CA HIS A 34 -13.48 -2.59 -25.11
C HIS A 34 -12.44 -2.11 -24.08
N GLN A 35 -12.09 -0.82 -24.09
CA GLN A 35 -11.21 -0.24 -23.08
C GLN A 35 -11.85 -0.26 -21.68
N VAL A 36 -13.12 0.14 -21.56
CA VAL A 36 -13.91 0.13 -20.32
C VAL A 36 -13.98 -1.28 -19.73
N GLU A 37 -14.30 -2.29 -20.53
CA GLU A 37 -14.33 -3.67 -20.07
C GLU A 37 -12.95 -4.16 -19.65
N GLY A 38 -11.91 -3.82 -20.40
CA GLY A 38 -10.53 -4.13 -20.05
C GLY A 38 -10.13 -3.54 -18.69
N ILE A 39 -10.59 -2.32 -18.38
CA ILE A 39 -10.39 -1.70 -17.07
C ILE A 39 -11.18 -2.45 -15.99
N ARG A 40 -12.46 -2.76 -16.23
CA ARG A 40 -13.31 -3.52 -15.28
C ARG A 40 -12.69 -4.87 -14.93
N ARG A 41 -12.22 -5.61 -15.94
CA ARG A 41 -11.50 -6.88 -15.75
C ARG A 41 -10.22 -6.68 -14.95
N GLY A 42 -9.44 -5.64 -15.25
CA GLY A 42 -8.23 -5.31 -14.50
C GLY A 42 -8.50 -4.99 -13.02
N ILE A 43 -9.53 -4.19 -12.73
CA ILE A 43 -9.94 -3.88 -11.35
C ILE A 43 -10.38 -5.14 -10.61
N ALA A 44 -11.20 -5.99 -11.24
CA ALA A 44 -11.63 -7.26 -10.67
C ALA A 44 -10.44 -8.20 -10.39
N ASN A 45 -9.47 -8.27 -11.30
CA ASN A 45 -8.26 -9.05 -11.11
C ASN A 45 -7.44 -8.55 -9.91
N ILE A 46 -7.25 -7.23 -9.78
CA ILE A 46 -6.56 -6.66 -8.62
C ILE A 46 -7.31 -7.02 -7.33
N ALA A 47 -8.62 -6.86 -7.30
CA ALA A 47 -9.43 -7.20 -6.13
C ALA A 47 -9.26 -8.67 -5.72
N GLN A 48 -9.24 -9.59 -6.70
CA GLN A 48 -9.00 -11.00 -6.45
C GLN A 48 -7.60 -11.25 -5.88
N CYS A 49 -6.55 -10.68 -6.49
CA CYS A 49 -5.20 -10.80 -5.98
C CYS A 49 -5.07 -10.22 -4.54
N VAL A 50 -5.81 -9.16 -4.20
CA VAL A 50 -5.82 -8.59 -2.84
C VAL A 50 -6.41 -9.58 -1.82
N GLU A 51 -7.47 -10.30 -2.18
CA GLU A 51 -8.02 -11.36 -1.33
C GLU A 51 -7.02 -12.51 -1.14
N ASP A 52 -6.30 -12.89 -2.19
CA ASP A 52 -5.28 -13.94 -2.10
C ASP A 52 -4.07 -13.49 -1.25
N VAL A 53 -3.67 -12.22 -1.35
CA VAL A 53 -2.68 -11.59 -0.45
C VAL A 53 -3.13 -11.69 1.02
N LYS A 54 -4.41 -11.44 1.33
CA LYS A 54 -4.94 -11.61 2.69
C LYS A 54 -4.81 -13.04 3.19
N LYS A 55 -5.10 -14.04 2.34
CA LYS A 55 -4.96 -15.47 2.68
C LYS A 55 -3.50 -15.81 2.99
N SER A 56 -2.56 -15.43 2.11
CA SER A 56 -1.13 -15.68 2.33
C SER A 56 -0.62 -14.98 3.60
N HIS A 57 -1.03 -13.74 3.84
CA HIS A 57 -0.74 -13.02 5.08
C HIS A 57 -1.28 -13.73 6.33
N SER A 58 -2.50 -14.27 6.26
CA SER A 58 -3.09 -15.03 7.36
C SER A 58 -2.27 -16.28 7.68
N ILE A 59 -1.90 -17.07 6.68
CA ILE A 59 -1.11 -18.31 6.85
C ILE A 59 0.28 -17.99 7.45
N ILE A 60 0.94 -16.93 6.96
CA ILE A 60 2.22 -16.47 7.49
C ILE A 60 2.12 -16.06 8.97
N LEU A 61 0.99 -15.47 9.38
CA LEU A 61 0.76 -15.06 10.76
C LEU A 61 0.39 -16.24 11.67
N SER A 62 -0.28 -17.28 11.17
CA SER A 62 -0.69 -18.45 11.96
C SER A 62 0.41 -19.51 12.10
N ALA A 63 1.32 -19.63 11.13
CA ALA A 63 2.41 -20.59 11.18
C ALA A 63 3.67 -20.01 11.88
N PRO A 64 4.35 -20.78 12.75
CA PRO A 64 5.65 -20.40 13.31
C PRO A 64 6.79 -20.42 12.29
N ASN A 65 6.67 -21.29 11.27
CA ASN A 65 7.61 -21.43 10.16
C ASN A 65 6.82 -21.49 8.84
N PRO A 66 6.46 -20.35 8.24
CA PRO A 66 5.76 -20.34 6.96
C PRO A 66 6.66 -20.95 5.87
N GLU A 67 6.10 -21.87 5.08
CA GLU A 67 6.82 -22.48 3.96
C GLU A 67 7.26 -21.42 2.96
N GLY A 68 8.47 -21.56 2.39
CA GLY A 68 9.03 -20.61 1.42
C GLY A 68 8.12 -20.37 0.22
N LYS A 69 7.32 -21.36 -0.17
CA LYS A 69 6.33 -21.29 -1.26
C LYS A 69 5.29 -20.19 -1.07
N ILE A 70 4.78 -20.00 0.15
CA ILE A 70 3.74 -19.00 0.45
C ILE A 70 4.32 -17.58 0.36
N LYS A 71 5.60 -17.43 0.68
CA LYS A 71 6.31 -16.15 0.55
C LYS A 71 6.56 -15.79 -0.91
N GLU A 72 6.96 -16.77 -1.72
CA GLU A 72 7.12 -16.59 -3.17
C GLU A 72 5.78 -16.24 -3.84
N GLU A 73 4.72 -16.98 -3.53
CA GLU A 73 3.36 -16.69 -4.02
C GLU A 73 2.89 -15.28 -3.63
N LEU A 74 3.17 -14.85 -2.40
CA LEU A 74 2.86 -13.49 -1.95
C LEU A 74 3.66 -12.42 -2.75
N GLU A 75 4.93 -12.67 -3.05
CA GLU A 75 5.73 -11.77 -3.87
C GLU A 75 5.19 -11.67 -5.30
N ASP A 76 4.76 -12.79 -5.87
CA ASP A 76 4.19 -12.84 -7.22
C ASP A 76 2.81 -12.17 -7.30
N LEU A 77 1.94 -12.39 -6.32
CA LEU A 77 0.67 -11.65 -6.20
C LEU A 77 0.91 -10.13 -6.14
N ASN A 78 1.90 -9.68 -5.37
CA ASN A 78 2.26 -8.26 -5.30
C ASN A 78 2.79 -7.72 -6.64
N LYS A 79 3.56 -8.52 -7.40
CA LYS A 79 4.02 -8.14 -8.74
C LYS A 79 2.82 -8.03 -9.71
N GLU A 80 1.90 -8.98 -9.67
CA GLU A 80 0.74 -9.00 -10.56
C GLU A 80 -0.23 -7.84 -10.26
N ILE A 81 -0.44 -7.50 -8.98
CA ILE A 81 -1.19 -6.30 -8.57
C ILE A 81 -0.56 -5.04 -9.16
N LYS A 82 0.76 -4.85 -9.01
CA LYS A 82 1.47 -3.66 -9.55
C LYS A 82 1.37 -3.58 -11.07
N LYS A 83 1.57 -4.71 -11.75
CA LYS A 83 1.50 -4.82 -13.21
C LYS A 83 0.09 -4.50 -13.72
N THR A 84 -0.93 -5.10 -13.13
CA THR A 84 -2.33 -4.85 -13.51
C THR A 84 -2.75 -3.42 -13.19
N ALA A 85 -2.37 -2.88 -12.04
CA ALA A 85 -2.65 -1.48 -11.67
C ALA A 85 -2.03 -0.49 -12.66
N SER A 86 -0.81 -0.74 -13.13
CA SER A 86 -0.14 0.09 -14.13
C SER A 86 -0.89 0.08 -15.46
N LYS A 87 -1.36 -1.10 -15.90
CA LYS A 87 -2.20 -1.23 -17.11
C LYS A 87 -3.54 -0.51 -16.97
N VAL A 88 -4.22 -0.67 -15.84
CA VAL A 88 -5.50 0.01 -15.57
C VAL A 88 -5.32 1.52 -15.58
N ARG A 89 -4.28 2.04 -14.92
CA ARG A 89 -3.97 3.47 -14.91
C ARG A 89 -3.69 4.02 -16.32
N ALA A 90 -2.93 3.29 -17.14
CA ALA A 90 -2.65 3.70 -18.51
C ALA A 90 -3.92 3.80 -19.36
N LYS A 91 -4.83 2.82 -19.24
CA LYS A 91 -6.13 2.84 -19.94
C LYS A 91 -7.04 3.95 -19.45
N LEU A 92 -7.13 4.19 -18.14
CA LEU A 92 -7.91 5.31 -17.58
C LEU A 92 -7.41 6.65 -18.12
N LYS A 93 -6.08 6.84 -18.15
CA LYS A 93 -5.46 8.06 -18.69
C LYS A 93 -5.73 8.23 -20.20
N SER A 94 -5.74 7.14 -20.96
CA SER A 94 -6.09 7.18 -22.39
C SER A 94 -7.53 7.66 -22.61
N ILE A 95 -8.48 7.17 -21.80
CA ILE A 95 -9.88 7.62 -21.85
C ILE A 95 -10.00 9.09 -21.46
N GLU A 96 -9.30 9.52 -20.40
CA GLU A 96 -9.28 10.93 -19.97
C GLU A 96 -8.77 11.86 -21.08
N GLN A 97 -7.63 11.51 -21.71
CA GLN A 97 -7.06 12.29 -22.82
C GLN A 97 -8.00 12.37 -24.03
N SER A 98 -8.69 11.27 -24.36
CA SER A 98 -9.69 11.26 -25.43
C SER A 98 -10.88 12.19 -25.16
N CYS A 99 -11.19 12.48 -23.88
CA CYS A 99 -12.24 13.42 -23.51
C CYS A 99 -11.80 14.89 -23.57
N SER A 100 -10.50 15.18 -23.45
CA SER A 100 -9.95 16.56 -23.44
C SER A 100 -9.55 17.09 -24.82
N GLN A 101 -9.43 16.22 -25.83
CA GLN A 101 -9.19 16.66 -27.21
C GLN A 101 -10.47 17.14 -27.92
N ASP A 102 -11.65 16.81 -27.37
CA ASP A 102 -12.96 16.96 -28.03
C ASP A 102 -13.81 18.12 -27.44
N GLU A 103 -13.14 19.19 -27.04
CA GLU A 103 -13.71 20.36 -26.34
C GLU A 103 -14.66 21.21 -27.21
N GLY A 104 -14.87 20.86 -28.50
CA GLY A 104 -15.80 21.53 -29.40
C GLY A 104 -17.25 21.04 -29.30
N ALA A 105 -17.50 19.88 -28.66
CA ALA A 105 -18.80 19.20 -28.67
C ALA A 105 -19.28 18.79 -27.27
N TRP A 106 -19.24 19.71 -26.30
CA TRP A 106 -19.72 19.51 -24.91
C TRP A 106 -21.15 18.92 -24.80
N ALA A 107 -21.94 18.96 -25.88
CA ALA A 107 -23.30 18.45 -25.96
C ALA A 107 -23.44 17.03 -26.54
N SER A 108 -22.37 16.39 -27.04
CA SER A 108 -22.48 15.05 -27.63
C SER A 108 -22.77 13.99 -26.56
N ALA A 109 -23.71 13.09 -26.86
CA ALA A 109 -24.04 11.96 -26.00
C ALA A 109 -22.83 11.05 -25.75
N ASP A 110 -21.94 10.89 -26.74
CA ASP A 110 -20.71 10.09 -26.62
C ASP A 110 -19.79 10.65 -25.51
N LEU A 111 -19.49 11.94 -25.55
CA LEU A 111 -18.62 12.59 -24.56
C LEU A 111 -19.16 12.45 -23.13
N ARG A 112 -20.48 12.53 -22.95
CA ARG A 112 -21.16 12.31 -21.66
C ARG A 112 -21.00 10.87 -21.17
N ILE A 113 -21.13 9.89 -22.07
CA ILE A 113 -20.93 8.47 -21.75
C ILE A 113 -19.48 8.24 -21.32
N ARG A 114 -18.50 8.73 -22.09
CA ARG A 114 -17.06 8.58 -21.78
C ARG A 114 -16.68 9.17 -20.43
N ARG A 115 -17.08 10.42 -20.17
CA ARG A 115 -16.82 11.12 -18.89
C ARG A 115 -17.43 10.39 -17.70
N THR A 116 -18.66 9.91 -17.83
CA THR A 116 -19.36 9.21 -16.75
C THR A 116 -18.68 7.87 -16.43
N GLN A 117 -18.33 7.09 -17.45
CA GLN A 117 -17.64 5.81 -17.26
C GLN A 117 -16.24 6.01 -16.66
N HIS A 118 -15.46 6.96 -17.17
CA HIS A 118 -14.15 7.30 -16.61
C HIS A 118 -14.25 7.61 -15.11
N ALA A 119 -15.21 8.47 -14.73
CA ALA A 119 -15.40 8.84 -13.33
C ALA A 119 -15.76 7.62 -12.45
N VAL A 120 -16.64 6.73 -12.92
CA VAL A 120 -17.04 5.52 -12.17
C VAL A 120 -15.86 4.55 -12.02
N LEU A 121 -15.13 4.29 -13.10
CA LEU A 121 -14.01 3.34 -13.09
C LEU A 121 -12.83 3.85 -12.27
N SER A 122 -12.52 5.14 -12.37
CA SER A 122 -11.47 5.78 -11.57
C SER A 122 -11.76 5.68 -10.06
N ARG A 123 -13.01 5.92 -9.63
CA ARG A 123 -13.42 5.72 -8.23
C ARG A 123 -13.22 4.27 -7.79
N LYS A 124 -13.74 3.30 -8.54
CA LYS A 124 -13.59 1.87 -8.23
C LYS A 124 -12.13 1.42 -8.16
N PHE A 125 -11.29 1.93 -9.06
CA PHE A 125 -9.86 1.62 -9.04
C PHE A 125 -9.19 2.14 -7.76
N VAL A 126 -9.49 3.38 -7.37
CA VAL A 126 -8.96 3.98 -6.13
C VAL A 126 -9.43 3.23 -4.89
N GLU A 127 -10.70 2.81 -4.84
CA GLU A 127 -11.25 1.99 -3.75
C GLU A 127 -10.44 0.69 -3.57
N VAL A 128 -10.28 -0.09 -4.64
CA VAL A 128 -9.54 -1.36 -4.58
C VAL A 128 -8.06 -1.15 -4.21
N MET A 129 -7.42 -0.10 -4.73
CA MET A 129 -6.03 0.21 -4.39
C MET A 129 -5.86 0.70 -2.95
N THR A 130 -6.86 1.36 -2.39
CA THR A 130 -6.90 1.75 -0.98
C THR A 130 -7.02 0.51 -0.10
N THR A 131 -7.96 -0.38 -0.39
CA THR A 131 -8.10 -1.65 0.32
C THR A 131 -6.82 -2.48 0.30
N TYR A 132 -6.14 -2.57 -0.84
CA TYR A 132 -4.83 -3.22 -0.93
C TYR A 132 -3.80 -2.59 0.03
N SER A 133 -3.73 -1.26 0.06
CA SER A 133 -2.79 -0.52 0.89
C SER A 133 -3.05 -0.73 2.39
N GLU A 134 -4.34 -0.78 2.78
CA GLU A 134 -4.79 -1.11 4.14
C GLU A 134 -4.39 -2.53 4.54
N VAL A 135 -4.62 -3.52 3.67
CA VAL A 135 -4.22 -4.93 3.91
C VAL A 135 -2.72 -5.03 4.19
N GLN A 136 -1.90 -4.36 3.38
CA GLN A 136 -0.46 -4.34 3.61
C GLN A 136 -0.08 -3.62 4.92
N ALA A 137 -0.79 -2.55 5.29
CA ALA A 137 -0.54 -1.84 6.55
C ALA A 137 -0.85 -2.72 7.77
N VAL A 138 -2.00 -3.41 7.75
CA VAL A 138 -2.41 -4.35 8.81
C VAL A 138 -1.39 -5.47 8.95
N PHE A 139 -0.91 -6.06 7.84
CA PHE A 139 0.11 -7.11 7.90
C PHE A 139 1.44 -6.61 8.48
N ARG A 140 1.90 -5.42 8.07
CA ARG A 140 3.11 -4.81 8.63
C ARG A 140 3.00 -4.60 10.14
N GLU A 141 1.84 -4.13 10.62
CA GLU A 141 1.62 -3.89 12.04
C GLU A 141 1.54 -5.19 12.85
N ARG A 142 0.79 -6.19 12.36
CA ARG A 142 0.70 -7.52 12.96
C ARG A 142 2.06 -8.21 13.04
N SER A 143 2.90 -8.05 12.02
CA SER A 143 4.24 -8.63 11.97
C SER A 143 5.17 -8.01 13.02
N LYS A 144 5.13 -6.69 13.22
CA LYS A 144 5.89 -6.01 14.30
C LYS A 144 5.50 -6.52 15.68
N GLY A 145 4.20 -6.65 15.94
CA GLY A 145 3.70 -7.15 17.22
C GLY A 145 4.11 -8.60 17.55
N ARG A 146 4.37 -9.45 16.54
CA ARG A 146 4.93 -10.80 16.77
C ARG A 146 6.41 -10.75 17.15
N ILE A 147 7.20 -9.97 16.41
CA ILE A 147 8.64 -9.82 16.63
C ILE A 147 8.89 -9.21 18.01
N GLN A 148 8.14 -8.18 18.39
CA GLN A 148 8.29 -7.52 19.68
C GLN A 148 8.02 -8.46 20.85
N ARG A 149 6.94 -9.27 20.79
CA ARG A 149 6.66 -10.30 21.80
C ARG A 149 7.71 -11.42 21.82
N GLN A 150 8.24 -11.81 20.67
CA GLN A 150 9.32 -12.82 20.61
C GLN A 150 10.64 -12.32 21.22
N LEU A 151 10.94 -11.02 21.11
CA LEU A 151 12.07 -10.41 21.79
C LEU A 151 11.86 -10.32 23.31
N GLU A 152 10.66 -9.93 23.74
CA GLU A 152 10.29 -9.88 25.18
C GLU A 152 10.37 -11.27 25.83
N ILE A 153 9.86 -12.32 25.17
CA ILE A 153 9.92 -13.70 25.67
C ILE A 153 11.36 -14.23 25.72
N ASN A 154 12.23 -13.87 24.77
CA ASN A 154 13.65 -14.26 24.81
C ASN A 154 14.40 -13.57 25.95
N HIS A 155 14.13 -12.27 26.18
CA HIS A 155 14.72 -11.53 27.29
C HIS A 155 14.24 -12.08 28.66
N GLU A 156 12.97 -12.44 28.78
CA GLU A 156 12.41 -13.08 29.98
C GLU A 156 13.00 -14.48 30.21
N LYS A 157 13.19 -15.28 29.14
CA LYS A 157 13.87 -16.59 29.20
C LYS A 157 15.33 -16.49 29.63
N GLN A 158 16.04 -15.43 29.24
CA GLN A 158 17.41 -15.17 29.69
C GLN A 158 17.45 -14.74 31.17
N ARG A 159 16.46 -13.97 31.65
CA ARG A 159 16.30 -13.66 33.07
C ARG A 159 16.05 -14.89 33.93
N LEU A 160 15.16 -15.79 33.49
CA LEU A 160 14.83 -17.03 34.20
C LEU A 160 15.94 -18.10 34.17
N ARG A 161 16.95 -17.96 33.30
CA ARG A 161 18.12 -18.85 33.23
C ARG A 161 19.28 -18.43 34.15
N LEU A 162 19.20 -17.26 34.79
CA LEU A 162 20.17 -16.91 35.83
C LEU A 162 19.83 -17.73 37.09
N PRO A 163 20.77 -18.52 37.64
CA PRO A 163 20.48 -19.34 38.81
C PRO A 163 20.07 -18.42 39.95
N LEU A 164 18.85 -18.62 40.46
CA LEU A 164 18.44 -18.15 41.78
C LEU A 164 19.37 -18.84 42.80
N GLY A 165 20.53 -18.23 43.03
CA GLY A 165 21.51 -18.66 44.02
C GLY A 165 20.94 -18.49 45.41
N THR A 166 20.33 -19.56 45.91
CA THR A 166 19.93 -19.71 47.30
C THR A 166 21.17 -19.66 48.20
N SER A 167 21.17 -18.67 49.09
CA SER A 167 21.51 -18.77 50.51
C SER A 167 22.51 -19.86 50.98
N SER A 168 23.62 -19.37 51.56
CA SER A 168 24.31 -19.94 52.75
C SER A 168 25.20 -21.17 52.58
N LEU A 169 26.53 -21.01 52.79
CA LEU A 169 27.34 -21.71 53.81
C LEU A 169 28.87 -21.48 53.64
N LYS A 170 29.45 -20.74 54.61
CA LYS A 170 30.75 -20.93 55.31
C LYS A 170 32.09 -21.02 54.53
N SER A 171 32.99 -20.08 54.84
CA SER A 171 34.34 -20.30 55.46
C SER A 171 35.05 -18.93 55.59
N VAL A 172 35.12 -18.26 56.74
CA VAL A 172 36.14 -18.34 57.81
C VAL A 172 37.61 -18.30 57.34
N ARG A 173 38.34 -17.34 57.96
CA ARG A 173 39.80 -17.14 58.13
C ARG A 173 40.43 -16.13 57.13
N ALA A 174 40.63 -14.86 57.48
CA ALA A 174 41.54 -14.23 58.46
C ALA A 174 43.01 -14.10 57.98
N GLN A 175 43.39 -12.86 57.65
CA GLN A 175 44.68 -12.15 57.83
C GLN A 175 44.59 -10.91 56.91
N GLY A 176 44.70 -9.66 57.35
CA GLY A 176 45.46 -9.08 58.45
C GLY A 176 46.55 -8.20 57.84
N SER A 177 46.40 -6.88 57.98
CA SER A 177 47.40 -5.77 57.87
C SER A 177 46.81 -4.58 57.10
N HIS A 178 46.30 -3.57 57.79
CA HIS A 178 47.07 -2.43 58.33
C HIS A 178 47.45 -1.44 57.23
N TRP A 179 46.73 -0.31 57.16
CA TRP A 179 47.27 1.05 57.15
C TRP A 179 46.13 2.05 57.44
N GLN A 180 46.35 2.87 58.46
CA GLN A 180 45.48 3.97 58.89
C GLN A 180 45.83 5.25 58.13
N ALA A 181 44.80 6.11 57.97
CA ALA A 181 44.80 7.58 57.84
C ALA A 181 43.82 7.96 56.71
N GLY A 182 42.89 8.90 56.84
CA GLY A 182 42.59 9.87 57.88
C GLY A 182 41.56 10.86 57.32
N ARG A 183 40.54 11.16 58.13
CA ARG A 183 39.73 12.39 58.21
C ARG A 183 39.18 13.10 56.95
N ALA A 184 37.85 13.28 57.03
CA ALA A 184 37.09 14.53 56.91
C ALA A 184 36.20 14.76 55.66
N GLY A 185 34.97 15.24 55.94
CA GLY A 185 34.12 16.02 55.03
C GLY A 185 33.08 15.21 54.26
N ALA A 186 31.89 14.95 54.81
CA ALA A 186 30.71 15.84 54.78
C ALA A 186 29.98 15.94 53.41
N ARG A 187 28.75 15.38 53.42
CA ARG A 187 27.51 15.89 52.79
C ARG A 187 27.37 15.91 51.25
N ALA A 188 26.50 15.01 50.77
CA ALA A 188 25.79 15.00 49.48
C ALA A 188 24.64 16.04 49.43
N PRO A 189 23.85 16.14 48.34
CA PRO A 189 24.19 16.21 46.91
C PRO A 189 23.49 17.43 46.22
N GLY A 190 23.76 17.65 44.93
CA GLY A 190 22.75 18.23 44.03
C GLY A 190 23.17 19.45 43.21
N GLN A 191 24.07 19.25 42.24
CA GLN A 191 24.10 20.08 41.04
C GLN A 191 24.49 19.21 39.85
N GLN A 192 23.61 19.20 38.85
CA GLN A 192 23.78 18.53 37.57
C GLN A 192 24.90 19.18 36.77
N PRO A 193 25.63 18.38 35.98
CA PRO A 193 25.79 18.75 34.59
C PRO A 193 25.47 17.58 33.64
N VAL A 194 24.81 17.94 32.54
CA VAL A 194 24.62 17.11 31.34
C VAL A 194 25.97 16.60 30.81
N PRO A 195 25.98 15.41 30.16
CA PRO A 195 26.04 15.46 28.71
C PRO A 195 25.18 14.40 28.00
N VAL A 196 24.76 14.80 26.81
CA VAL A 196 24.22 14.02 25.71
C VAL A 196 24.85 12.63 25.54
N SER A 197 24.02 11.61 25.32
CA SER A 197 24.42 10.38 24.62
C SER A 197 23.25 9.78 23.85
N SER A 198 23.33 10.07 22.56
CA SER A 198 22.63 9.52 21.41
C SER A 198 22.39 8.01 21.52
N CYS A 199 21.12 7.61 21.48
CA CYS A 199 20.76 6.24 21.14
C CYS A 199 20.94 6.03 19.63
N SER A 200 22.09 5.51 19.24
CA SER A 200 22.37 5.03 17.89
C SER A 200 21.54 3.77 17.61
N CYS A 201 20.36 3.94 17.00
CA CYS A 201 19.71 2.88 16.23
C CYS A 201 20.36 2.81 14.83
N PRO A 202 20.56 1.62 14.24
CA PRO A 202 21.26 1.48 12.95
C PRO A 202 20.50 2.22 11.82
N PRO A 203 21.14 3.14 11.08
CA PRO A 203 20.48 3.94 10.05
C PRO A 203 20.45 3.21 8.70
N THR A 204 19.67 2.13 8.56
CA THR A 204 19.50 1.45 7.25
C THR A 204 18.42 2.08 6.36
N LYS A 205 17.77 3.17 6.80
CA LYS A 205 16.72 3.85 6.03
C LYS A 205 17.15 5.19 5.42
N LYS A 206 18.21 5.83 5.96
CA LYS A 206 18.71 7.10 5.46
C LYS A 206 19.36 6.94 4.08
N TRP A 207 20.12 5.86 3.88
CA TRP A 207 20.72 5.53 2.58
C TRP A 207 19.67 5.24 1.50
N VAL A 208 18.54 4.60 1.85
CA VAL A 208 17.47 4.33 0.88
C VAL A 208 16.83 5.62 0.39
N ILE A 209 16.57 6.58 1.28
CA ILE A 209 16.01 7.89 0.89
C ILE A 209 17.01 8.67 0.02
N VAL A 210 18.30 8.65 0.38
CA VAL A 210 19.36 9.30 -0.40
C VAL A 210 19.50 8.66 -1.78
N VAL A 211 19.53 7.32 -1.87
CA VAL A 211 19.64 6.59 -3.15
C VAL A 211 18.41 6.82 -4.03
N VAL A 212 17.20 6.77 -3.46
CA VAL A 212 15.95 7.05 -4.20
C VAL A 212 15.91 8.51 -4.66
N SER A 213 16.36 9.46 -3.84
CA SER A 213 16.44 10.87 -4.21
C SER A 213 17.44 11.11 -5.35
N VAL A 214 18.61 10.47 -5.32
CA VAL A 214 19.63 10.61 -6.38
C VAL A 214 19.13 10.01 -7.70
N VAL A 215 18.50 8.84 -7.67
CA VAL A 215 17.93 8.20 -8.86
C VAL A 215 16.77 9.03 -9.44
N LEU A 216 15.93 9.61 -8.59
CA LEU A 216 14.81 10.44 -9.02
C LEU A 216 15.30 11.74 -9.68
N VAL A 217 16.32 12.40 -9.10
CA VAL A 217 16.92 13.62 -9.69
C VAL A 217 17.61 13.31 -11.03
N ALA A 218 18.31 12.18 -11.15
CA ALA A 218 18.93 11.76 -12.41
C ALA A 218 17.90 11.48 -13.51
N LEU A 219 16.77 10.85 -13.18
CA LEU A 219 15.68 10.61 -14.13
C LEU A 219 14.99 11.91 -14.56
N LEU A 220 14.76 12.84 -13.64
CA LEU A 220 14.21 14.16 -13.97
C LEU A 220 15.17 14.96 -14.86
N ALA A 221 16.48 14.91 -14.59
CA ALA A 221 17.49 15.56 -15.44
C ALA A 221 17.56 14.94 -16.85
N LEU A 222 17.40 13.62 -16.98
CA LEU A 222 17.36 12.93 -18.27
C LEU A 222 16.13 13.33 -19.09
N ILE A 223 14.97 13.43 -18.46
CA ILE A 223 13.71 13.84 -19.11
C ILE A 223 13.78 15.30 -19.57
N ILE A 224 14.32 16.20 -18.75
CA ILE A 224 14.48 17.60 -19.10
C ILE A 224 15.57 17.78 -20.17
N GLY A 225 16.69 17.05 -20.07
CA GLY A 225 17.80 17.09 -21.03
C GLY A 225 17.42 16.59 -22.43
N LEU A 226 16.54 15.59 -22.53
CA LEU A 226 15.99 15.13 -23.81
C LEU A 226 15.04 16.15 -24.46
N SER A 227 14.48 17.08 -23.68
CA SER A 227 13.53 18.09 -24.19
C SER A 227 14.20 19.39 -24.64
N ALA A 228 15.48 19.62 -24.31
CA ALA A 228 16.21 20.85 -24.67
C ALA A 228 17.24 20.66 -25.81
N GLY A 229 17.38 19.43 -26.32
CA GLY A 229 18.34 19.07 -27.37
C GLY A 229 17.72 18.93 -28.77
N LYS A 230 16.81 19.84 -29.15
CA LYS A 230 16.24 19.90 -30.50
C LYS A 230 15.94 21.34 -30.91
#